data_AF-A0A522CYJ4-F1
#
_entry.id   AF-A0A522CYJ4-F1
#
_cell.length_a   1.000
_cell.length_b   1.000
_cell.length_c   1.000
_cell.angle_alpha   90.00
_cell.angle_beta   90.00
_cell.angle_gamma   90.00
#
_symmetry.space_group_name_H-M   'P 1'
#
loop_
_entity.id
_entity.type
_entity.pdbx_description
1 polymer ?
#
loop_
_entity_poly.entity_id
_entity_poly.type
_entity_poly.pdbx_seq_one_letter_code
_entity_poly.pdbx_strand_id
1 'polypeptide(L)'
;MGDRFDHYNSFDDAKIAREDRAADVKTAGPLFDAKTRAQIEMKLTDATRLPIAEVKDIVDTIDHLAGEPGANAKQIVTYAVAGHLPKGKDGFLKNLAGELEGVVNKSIGDREARIEALHATPSAPAPTVTSKNTLKV
;
A
#
# COMPACT_ATOMS: atom_id res chain seq x y z
N MET A 1 -17.66 -40.19 0.82
CA MET A 1 -16.84 -39.57 -0.25
C MET A 1 -17.38 -38.18 -0.48
N GLY A 2 -16.87 -37.14 0.19
CA GLY A 2 -17.48 -35.82 0.08
C GLY A 2 -16.68 -34.71 0.76
N ASP A 3 -15.39 -34.57 0.42
CA ASP A 3 -14.52 -33.53 1.02
C ASP A 3 -13.47 -32.97 0.02
N ARG A 4 -13.68 -33.08 -1.29
CA ARG A 4 -12.69 -32.63 -2.30
C ARG A 4 -13.15 -31.53 -3.26
N PHE A 5 -14.44 -31.20 -3.31
CA PHE A 5 -14.96 -30.21 -4.26
C PHE A 5 -14.97 -28.76 -3.74
N ASP A 6 -14.98 -28.55 -2.42
CA ASP A 6 -14.96 -27.18 -1.84
C ASP A 6 -13.57 -26.52 -1.89
N HIS A 7 -12.52 -27.31 -2.11
CA HIS A 7 -11.14 -26.81 -2.16
C HIS A 7 -10.76 -26.21 -3.51
N TYR A 8 -11.52 -26.39 -4.60
CA TYR A 8 -11.16 -25.79 -5.89
C TYR A 8 -11.74 -24.37 -6.07
N ASN A 9 -12.96 -24.12 -5.60
CA ASN A 9 -13.58 -22.78 -5.70
C ASN A 9 -12.88 -21.73 -4.84
N SER A 10 -12.41 -22.10 -3.63
CA SER A 10 -11.78 -21.15 -2.71
C SER A 10 -10.42 -20.61 -3.18
N PHE A 11 -9.68 -21.35 -4.02
CA PHE A 11 -8.40 -20.88 -4.57
C PHE A 11 -8.62 -19.91 -5.73
N ASP A 12 -9.61 -20.16 -6.58
CA ASP A 12 -9.96 -19.24 -7.68
C ASP A 12 -10.57 -17.94 -7.13
N ASP A 13 -11.45 -18.02 -6.12
CA ASP A 13 -11.99 -16.84 -5.45
C ASP A 13 -10.89 -16.01 -4.76
N ALA A 14 -9.93 -16.67 -4.10
CA ALA A 14 -8.79 -15.99 -3.48
C ALA A 14 -7.84 -15.38 -4.51
N LYS A 15 -7.71 -16.00 -5.69
CA LYS A 15 -6.90 -15.46 -6.80
C LYS A 15 -7.54 -14.23 -7.41
N ILE A 16 -8.85 -14.28 -7.68
CA ILE A 16 -9.61 -13.15 -8.21
C ILE A 16 -9.54 -11.97 -7.23
N ALA A 17 -9.75 -12.22 -5.94
CA ALA A 17 -9.64 -11.17 -4.92
C ALA A 17 -8.24 -10.53 -4.85
N ARG A 18 -7.17 -11.29 -5.12
CA ARG A 18 -5.80 -10.75 -5.22
C ARG A 18 -5.58 -9.92 -6.49
N GLU A 19 -6.12 -10.36 -7.62
CA GLU A 19 -5.99 -9.66 -8.90
C GLU A 19 -6.77 -8.32 -8.88
N ASP A 20 -8.00 -8.33 -8.36
CA ASP A 20 -8.80 -7.12 -8.17
C ASP A 20 -8.10 -6.13 -7.22
N ARG A 21 -7.57 -6.64 -6.10
CA ARG A 21 -6.80 -5.84 -5.16
C ARG A 21 -5.53 -5.26 -5.77
N ALA A 22 -4.82 -6.02 -6.60
CA ALA A 22 -3.64 -5.54 -7.29
C ALA A 22 -3.98 -4.42 -8.30
N ALA A 23 -5.14 -4.51 -8.95
CA ALA A 23 -5.64 -3.45 -9.83
C ALA A 23 -6.00 -2.18 -9.04
N ASP A 24 -6.65 -2.32 -7.88
CA ASP A 24 -6.96 -1.21 -6.98
C ASP A 24 -5.70 -0.51 -6.47
N VAL A 25 -4.71 -1.28 -6.00
CA VAL A 25 -3.42 -0.75 -5.53
C VAL A 25 -2.69 -0.02 -6.66
N LYS A 26 -2.69 -0.58 -7.87
CA LYS A 26 -2.10 0.07 -9.05
C LYS A 26 -2.79 1.40 -9.38
N THR A 27 -4.11 1.45 -9.22
CA THR A 27 -4.91 2.66 -9.48
C THR A 27 -4.71 3.72 -8.41
N ALA A 28 -4.58 3.32 -7.14
CA ALA A 28 -4.28 4.21 -6.01
C ALA A 28 -2.86 4.81 -6.05
N GLY A 29 -1.99 4.27 -6.90
CA GLY A 29 -0.64 4.76 -7.13
C GLY A 29 0.37 4.33 -6.05
N PRO A 30 1.59 4.88 -6.09
CA PRO A 30 2.68 4.46 -5.20
C PRO A 30 2.33 4.69 -3.73
N LEU A 31 2.89 3.87 -2.85
CA LEU A 31 2.72 3.99 -1.40
C LEU A 31 3.19 5.37 -0.90
N PHE A 32 4.36 5.81 -1.36
CA PHE A 32 4.96 7.09 -0.98
C PHE A 32 4.80 8.13 -2.08
N ASP A 33 4.47 9.37 -1.70
CA ASP A 33 4.66 10.51 -2.58
C ASP A 33 6.17 10.76 -2.82
N ALA A 34 6.51 11.50 -3.88
CA ALA A 34 7.90 11.73 -4.28
C ALA A 34 8.76 12.37 -3.17
N LYS A 35 8.18 13.23 -2.32
CA LYS A 35 8.89 13.89 -1.22
C LYS A 35 9.14 12.91 -0.08
N THR A 36 8.13 12.16 0.34
CA THR A 36 8.25 11.13 1.37
C THR A 36 9.22 10.04 0.94
N ARG A 37 9.15 9.61 -0.33
CA ARG A 37 10.10 8.67 -0.93
C ARG A 37 11.54 9.16 -0.82
N ALA A 38 11.81 10.39 -1.27
CA ALA A 38 13.15 10.98 -1.19
C ALA A 38 13.68 11.07 0.25
N GLN A 39 12.81 11.37 1.23
CA GLN A 39 13.19 11.42 2.64
C GLN A 39 13.55 10.04 3.20
N ILE A 40 12.81 9.00 2.83
CA ILE A 40 13.11 7.61 3.23
C ILE A 40 14.42 7.16 2.57
N GLU A 41 14.58 7.39 1.27
CA GLU A 41 15.81 7.05 0.55
C GLU A 41 17.04 7.73 1.18
N MET A 42 16.93 9.02 1.52
CA MET A 42 18.01 9.75 2.21
C MET A 42 18.32 9.15 3.57
N LYS A 43 17.31 8.89 4.41
CA LYS A 43 17.47 8.26 5.74
C LYS A 43 18.11 6.88 5.65
N LEU A 44 17.67 6.05 4.71
CA LEU A 44 18.23 4.72 4.48
C LEU A 44 19.68 4.82 4.03
N THR A 45 19.99 5.74 3.10
CA THR A 45 21.37 5.98 2.64
C THR A 45 22.27 6.40 3.81
N ASP A 46 21.83 7.35 4.63
CA ASP A 46 22.58 7.85 5.78
C ASP A 46 22.80 6.77 6.84
N ALA A 47 21.76 5.98 7.15
CA ALA A 47 21.80 4.97 8.20
C ALA A 47 22.60 3.73 7.78
N THR A 48 22.45 3.27 6.54
CA THR A 48 23.01 2.00 6.07
C THR A 48 24.32 2.14 5.31
N ARG A 49 24.59 3.33 4.75
CA ARG A 49 25.67 3.62 3.79
C ARG A 49 25.64 2.70 2.57
N LEU A 50 24.46 2.17 2.21
CA LEU A 50 24.28 1.38 1.02
C LEU A 50 24.33 2.26 -0.24
N PRO A 51 24.69 1.68 -1.40
CA PRO A 51 24.54 2.35 -2.69
C PRO A 51 23.10 2.80 -2.93
N ILE A 52 22.93 3.94 -3.62
CA ILE A 52 21.61 4.50 -3.95
C ILE A 52 20.72 3.48 -4.67
N ALA A 53 21.30 2.62 -5.52
CA ALA A 53 20.56 1.55 -6.21
C ALA A 53 19.92 0.57 -5.21
N GLU A 54 20.67 0.10 -4.22
CA GLU A 54 20.15 -0.82 -3.19
C GLU A 54 19.11 -0.15 -2.30
N VAL A 55 19.31 1.14 -1.99
CA VAL A 55 18.33 1.91 -1.22
C VAL A 55 17.00 2.05 -1.99
N LYS A 56 17.06 2.28 -3.30
CA LYS A 56 15.86 2.31 -4.15
C LYS A 56 15.15 0.96 -4.17
N ASP A 57 15.91 -0.13 -4.30
CA ASP A 57 15.36 -1.49 -4.26
C ASP A 57 14.66 -1.80 -2.93
N ILE A 58 15.21 -1.34 -1.80
CA ILE A 58 14.55 -1.46 -0.48
C ILE A 58 13.20 -0.72 -0.49
N VAL A 59 13.17 0.52 -0.99
CA VAL A 59 11.93 1.32 -1.00
C VAL A 59 10.88 0.76 -1.94
N ASP A 60 11.29 0.27 -3.11
CA ASP A 60 10.40 -0.41 -4.06
C ASP A 60 9.87 -1.74 -3.48
N THR A 61 10.70 -2.47 -2.73
CA THR A 61 10.27 -3.68 -2.00
C THR A 61 9.23 -3.33 -0.93
N ILE A 62 9.40 -2.22 -0.21
CA ILE A 62 8.41 -1.75 0.77
C ILE A 62 7.08 -1.43 0.09
N ASP A 63 7.09 -0.71 -1.04
CA ASP A 63 5.89 -0.37 -1.80
C ASP A 63 5.13 -1.62 -2.29
N HIS A 64 5.89 -2.60 -2.81
CA HIS A 64 5.35 -3.88 -3.27
C HIS A 64 4.71 -4.67 -2.13
N LEU A 65 5.44 -4.90 -1.02
CA LEU A 65 4.94 -5.70 0.10
C LEU A 65 3.77 -5.04 0.84
N ALA A 66 3.70 -3.71 0.83
CA ALA A 66 2.56 -3.00 1.39
C ALA A 66 1.25 -3.26 0.60
N GLY A 67 1.35 -3.65 -0.67
CA GLY A 67 0.18 -3.95 -1.52
C GLY A 67 -0.60 -5.19 -1.08
N GLU A 68 0.04 -6.06 -0.30
CA GLU A 68 -0.55 -7.31 0.18
C GLU A 68 -1.57 -7.08 1.31
N PRO A 69 -2.69 -7.82 1.33
CA PRO A 69 -3.67 -7.73 2.40
C PRO A 69 -3.08 -8.15 3.75
N GLY A 70 -3.32 -7.36 4.80
CA GLY A 70 -2.78 -7.60 6.14
C GLY A 70 -1.31 -7.18 6.33
N ALA A 71 -0.78 -6.39 5.38
CA ALA A 71 0.54 -5.77 5.45
C ALA A 71 0.85 -5.13 6.82
N ASN A 72 1.86 -5.66 7.52
CA ASN A 72 2.38 -5.05 8.73
C ASN A 72 3.61 -4.21 8.39
N ALA A 73 3.53 -2.88 8.60
CA ALA A 73 4.60 -1.94 8.25
C ALA A 73 5.97 -2.33 8.80
N LYS A 74 6.03 -2.73 10.07
CA LYS A 74 7.28 -3.12 10.72
C LYS A 74 7.90 -4.36 10.09
N GLN A 75 7.08 -5.36 9.79
CA GLN A 75 7.54 -6.57 9.11
C GLN A 75 8.02 -6.25 7.69
N ILE A 76 7.28 -5.43 6.95
CA ILE A 76 7.63 -5.01 5.59
C ILE A 76 9.00 -4.34 5.57
N VAL A 77 9.21 -3.34 6.43
CA VAL A 77 10.51 -2.65 6.49
C VAL A 77 11.61 -3.61 6.91
N THR A 78 11.35 -4.49 7.89
CA THR A 78 12.35 -5.46 8.34
C THR A 78 12.75 -6.40 7.20
N TYR A 79 11.79 -6.94 6.45
CA TYR A 79 12.05 -7.82 5.31
C TYR A 79 12.80 -7.11 4.19
N ALA A 80 12.35 -5.92 3.81
CA ALA A 80 12.98 -5.14 2.75
C ALA A 80 14.44 -4.81 3.09
N VAL A 81 14.73 -4.37 4.31
CA VAL A 81 16.09 -4.01 4.71
C VAL A 81 16.96 -5.25 4.95
N ALA A 82 16.41 -6.35 5.50
CA ALA A 82 17.15 -7.58 5.73
C ALA A 82 17.63 -8.26 4.43
N GLY A 83 16.94 -8.03 3.31
CA GLY A 83 17.37 -8.51 1.99
C GLY A 83 18.68 -7.88 1.51
N HIS A 84 19.02 -6.67 1.98
CA HIS A 84 20.17 -5.89 1.53
C HIS A 84 21.26 -5.71 2.59
N LEU A 85 20.96 -5.91 3.88
CA LEU A 85 21.97 -5.79 4.93
C LEU A 85 22.71 -7.11 5.23
N PRO A 86 24.02 -7.05 5.52
CA PRO A 86 24.77 -8.23 5.94
C PRO A 86 24.25 -8.79 7.26
N LYS A 87 24.25 -10.12 7.37
CA LYS A 87 23.80 -10.88 8.55
C LYS A 87 24.52 -10.40 9.82
N GLY A 88 23.78 -10.25 10.93
CA GLY A 88 24.32 -9.83 12.23
C GLY A 88 24.06 -8.36 12.61
N LYS A 89 23.29 -7.61 11.81
CA LYS A 89 22.85 -6.23 12.12
C LYS A 89 21.43 -6.15 12.70
N ASP A 90 20.97 -7.18 13.41
CA ASP A 90 19.57 -7.32 13.84
C ASP A 90 19.10 -6.19 14.77
N GLY A 91 19.98 -5.67 15.64
CA GLY A 91 19.66 -4.54 16.49
C GLY A 91 19.47 -3.23 15.71
N PHE A 92 20.33 -3.00 14.71
CA PHE A 92 20.22 -1.86 13.81
C PHE A 92 18.98 -1.95 12.92
N LEU A 93 18.69 -3.15 12.39
CA LEU A 93 17.48 -3.44 11.62
C LEU A 93 16.22 -3.11 12.42
N LYS A 94 16.14 -3.52 13.69
CA LYS A 94 14.99 -3.23 14.56
C LYS A 94 14.78 -1.74 14.80
N ASN A 95 15.86 -0.98 15.02
CA ASN A 95 15.78 0.46 15.22
C ASN A 95 15.34 1.18 13.94
N LEU A 96 15.96 0.85 12.80
CA LEU A 96 15.60 1.43 11.51
C LEU A 96 14.15 1.08 11.11
N ALA A 97 13.73 -0.16 11.34
CA ALA A 97 12.36 -0.58 11.11
C ALA A 97 11.37 0.19 12.00
N GLY A 98 11.70 0.41 13.27
CA GLY A 98 10.87 1.22 14.17
C GLY A 98 10.78 2.70 13.76
N GLU A 99 11.88 3.27 13.26
CA GLU A 99 11.88 4.66 12.76
C GLU A 99 11.02 4.83 11.50
N LEU A 100 11.05 3.85 10.59
CA LEU A 100 10.29 3.89 9.35
C LEU A 100 8.84 3.42 9.54
N GLU A 101 8.54 2.62 10.56
CA GLU A 101 7.22 2.05 10.84
C GLU A 101 6.11 3.10 10.82
N GLY A 102 6.32 4.26 11.46
CA GLY A 102 5.32 5.33 11.50
C GLY A 102 5.02 5.92 10.13
N VAL A 103 6.04 6.11 9.30
CA VAL A 103 5.88 6.64 7.93
C VAL A 103 5.20 5.61 7.05
N VAL A 104 5.63 4.35 7.11
CA VAL A 104 5.04 3.26 6.33
C VAL A 104 3.59 3.01 6.73
N ASN A 105 3.26 2.95 8.02
CA ASN A 105 1.88 2.79 8.49
C ASN A 105 0.97 3.93 8.00
N LYS A 106 1.45 5.17 8.10
CA LYS A 106 0.69 6.32 7.60
C LYS A 106 0.46 6.22 6.10
N SER A 107 1.49 5.92 5.33
CA SER A 107 1.40 5.79 3.88
C SER A 107 0.52 4.63 3.43
N ILE A 108 0.52 3.50 4.16
CA ILE A 108 -0.43 2.40 3.94
C ILE A 108 -1.86 2.92 4.13
N GLY A 109 -2.14 3.57 5.26
CA GLY A 109 -3.47 4.15 5.55
C GLY A 109 -3.91 5.17 4.50
N ASP A 110 -3.01 6.06 4.06
CA ASP A 110 -3.29 7.04 3.01
C ASP A 110 -3.61 6.37 1.67
N ARG A 111 -2.96 5.23 1.35
CA ARG A 111 -3.26 4.47 0.14
C ARG A 111 -4.56 3.68 0.26
N GLU A 112 -4.85 3.09 1.41
CA GLU A 112 -6.16 2.46 1.68
C GLU A 112 -7.30 3.47 1.53
N ALA A 113 -7.15 4.69 2.06
CA ALA A 113 -8.14 5.75 1.89
C ALA A 113 -8.36 6.11 0.41
N ARG A 114 -7.29 6.09 -0.41
CA ARG A 114 -7.41 6.27 -1.87
C ARG A 114 -8.15 5.10 -2.53
N ILE A 115 -7.88 3.86 -2.11
CA ILE A 115 -8.56 2.66 -2.63
C ILE A 115 -10.05 2.69 -2.26
N GLU A 116 -10.38 3.01 -1.01
CA GLU A 116 -11.76 3.18 -0.56
C GLU A 116 -12.48 4.27 -1.37
N ALA A 117 -11.80 5.39 -1.65
CA ALA A 117 -12.34 6.47 -2.49
C ALA A 117 -12.57 6.06 -3.95
N LEU A 118 -11.84 5.07 -4.50
CA LEU A 118 -12.11 4.52 -5.84
C LEU A 118 -13.44 3.77 -5.89
N HIS A 119 -13.79 3.08 -4.79
CA HIS A 119 -14.99 2.26 -4.69
C HIS A 119 -16.20 3.04 -4.16
N ALA A 120 -15.96 4.19 -3.50
CA ALA A 120 -16.97 5.19 -3.23
C ALA A 120 -17.46 5.79 -4.56
N THR A 121 -18.47 5.17 -5.17
CA THR A 121 -19.21 5.72 -6.30
C THR A 121 -19.46 7.21 -6.07
N PRO A 122 -19.17 8.12 -7.04
CA PRO A 122 -19.68 9.48 -6.93
C PRO A 122 -21.19 9.36 -6.86
N SER A 123 -21.79 9.64 -5.69
CA SER A 123 -23.22 9.83 -5.59
C SER A 123 -23.59 10.81 -6.70
N ALA A 124 -24.34 10.31 -7.69
CA ALA A 124 -24.71 11.07 -8.87
C ALA A 124 -25.18 12.48 -8.43
N PRO A 125 -24.76 13.56 -9.11
CA PRO A 125 -25.17 14.90 -8.73
C PRO A 125 -26.70 14.91 -8.60
N ALA A 126 -27.19 15.30 -7.42
CA ALA A 126 -28.61 15.32 -7.12
C ALA A 126 -29.36 16.02 -8.26
N PRO A 127 -30.44 15.43 -8.80
CA PRO A 127 -31.16 16.05 -9.91
C PRO A 127 -31.60 17.45 -9.48
N THR A 128 -31.13 18.45 -10.23
CA THR A 128 -31.56 19.84 -10.07
C THR A 128 -33.06 19.88 -10.33
N VAL A 129 -33.83 20.07 -9.25
CA VAL A 129 -35.26 20.36 -9.34
C VAL A 129 -35.42 21.67 -10.10
N THR A 130 -35.73 21.57 -11.38
CA THR A 130 -36.20 22.72 -12.16
C THR A 130 -37.59 23.06 -11.64
N SER A 131 -37.65 23.91 -10.62
CA SER A 131 -38.91 24.54 -10.21
C SER A 131 -39.41 25.38 -11.38
N LYS A 132 -40.40 24.84 -12.11
CA LYS A 132 -41.17 25.61 -13.08
C LYS A 132 -41.92 26.68 -12.32
N ASN A 133 -41.40 27.90 -12.36
CA ASN A 133 -42.05 29.08 -11.84
C ASN A 133 -43.31 29.33 -12.70
N THR A 134 -44.45 28.86 -12.20
CA THR A 134 -45.75 29.07 -12.85
C THR A 134 -46.27 30.42 -12.36
N LEU A 135 -45.86 31.50 -13.03
CA LEU A 135 -46.45 32.82 -12.85
C LEU A 135 -47.63 32.96 -13.82
N LYS A 136 -48.84 32.79 -13.28
CA LYS A 136 -50.09 33.34 -13.81
C LYS A 136 -51.15 33.24 -12.73
N VAL A 137 -51.43 34.34 -12.03
CA VAL A 137 -52.74 35.01 -11.95
C VAL A 137 -52.49 36.49 -11.71
#